data_AF-A0A8F2AZ52-F1
#
_entry.id   AF-A0A8F2AZ52-F1
#
_cell.length_a   1.000
_cell.length_b   1.000
_cell.length_c   1.000
_cell.angle_alpha   90.00
_cell.angle_beta   90.00
_cell.angle_gamma   90.00
#
_symmetry.space_group_name_H-M   'P 1'
#
loop_
_entity.id
_entity.type
_entity.pdbx_description
1 polymer ?
#
loop_
_entity_poly.entity_id
_entity_poly.type
_entity_poly.pdbx_seq_one_letter_code
_entity_poly.pdbx_strand_id
1 'polypeptide(L)'
;MKKYTANGSYEIDHAKIGISSKGPEAIIQLKPNYDDMQIAYKLWVEVCTRKIGLPIDFKNDVIVEVYNSWYEFFKITRELIKTVPVQKIQQHKSTKDIVQIAIDVLNECVRPHLTMWQAKFRKWYNEEMKKDENNNADAAIKSLSPQ
;
A
#
# COMPACT_ATOMS: atom_id res chain seq x y z
N MET A 1 3.40 42.02 -14.95
CA MET A 1 2.76 40.96 -14.16
C MET A 1 2.52 39.75 -15.04
N LYS A 2 3.23 38.64 -14.82
CA LYS A 2 3.00 37.38 -15.55
C LYS A 2 1.70 36.76 -15.05
N LYS A 3 0.69 36.68 -15.91
CA LYS A 3 -0.55 35.94 -15.63
C LYS A 3 -0.27 34.46 -15.81
N TYR A 4 -0.27 33.70 -14.72
CA TYR A 4 -0.26 32.24 -14.77
C TYR A 4 -1.71 31.79 -14.94
N THR A 5 -2.10 31.41 -16.15
CA THR A 5 -3.33 30.66 -16.39
C THR A 5 -3.08 29.19 -16.03
N ALA A 6 -3.53 28.77 -14.85
CA ALA A 6 -3.61 27.37 -14.49
C ALA A 6 -4.76 26.73 -15.27
N ASN A 7 -4.46 26.20 -16.47
CA ASN A 7 -5.37 25.32 -17.20
C ASN A 7 -5.39 23.94 -16.51
N GLY A 8 -6.10 23.84 -15.39
CA GLY A 8 -6.37 22.57 -14.72
C GLY A 8 -7.78 22.08 -15.07
N SER A 9 -7.90 20.86 -15.59
CA SER A 9 -9.19 20.17 -15.70
C SER A 9 -9.55 19.57 -14.34
N TYR A 10 -10.61 20.06 -13.70
CA TYR A 10 -11.10 19.56 -12.42
C TYR A 10 -12.30 18.64 -12.62
N GLU A 11 -12.27 17.47 -12.01
CA GLU A 11 -13.41 16.56 -12.00
C GLU A 11 -14.36 16.94 -10.86
N ILE A 12 -15.65 17.10 -11.18
CA ILE A 12 -16.67 17.55 -10.24
C ILE A 12 -17.58 16.36 -9.93
N ASP A 13 -17.58 15.94 -8.67
CA ASP A 13 -18.36 14.79 -8.18
C ASP A 13 -19.86 15.07 -8.15
N HIS A 14 -20.22 16.34 -7.94
CA HIS A 14 -21.61 16.79 -7.91
C HIS A 14 -21.69 18.25 -8.35
N ALA A 15 -22.59 18.55 -9.29
CA ALA A 15 -22.93 19.91 -9.69
C ALA A 15 -24.46 20.04 -9.68
N LYS A 16 -25.00 21.00 -8.92
CA LYS A 16 -26.43 21.32 -8.91
C LYS A 16 -26.60 22.72 -9.47
N ILE A 17 -27.19 22.83 -10.66
CA ILE A 17 -27.36 24.09 -11.40
C ILE A 17 -28.81 24.54 -11.23
N GLY A 18 -29.00 25.74 -10.67
CA GLY A 18 -30.30 26.41 -10.61
C GLY A 18 -30.30 27.63 -11.52
N ILE A 19 -31.17 27.66 -12.52
CA ILE A 19 -31.43 28.85 -13.34
C ILE A 19 -32.80 29.38 -12.91
N SER A 20 -32.86 30.59 -12.35
CA SER A 20 -34.13 31.30 -12.18
C SER A 20 -33.95 32.75 -12.58
N SER A 21 -34.85 33.23 -13.43
CA SER A 21 -34.95 34.65 -13.77
C SER A 21 -35.61 35.48 -12.66
N LYS A 22 -36.24 34.88 -11.64
CA LYS A 22 -36.85 35.56 -10.47
C LYS A 22 -36.92 34.63 -9.22
N GLY A 23 -35.83 34.56 -8.43
CA GLY A 23 -35.70 33.94 -7.09
C GLY A 23 -35.68 32.39 -7.02
N PRO A 24 -35.35 31.73 -5.88
CA PRO A 24 -34.43 32.07 -4.79
C PRO A 24 -32.97 31.66 -5.13
N GLU A 25 -32.00 32.16 -4.37
CA GLU A 25 -30.55 32.05 -4.60
C GLU A 25 -30.06 30.58 -4.68
N ALA A 26 -29.58 30.19 -5.86
CA ALA A 26 -28.95 28.89 -6.07
C ALA A 26 -27.45 28.96 -5.69
N ILE A 27 -27.10 28.36 -4.56
CA ILE A 27 -25.72 28.31 -4.04
C ILE A 27 -24.95 27.18 -4.75
N ILE A 28 -23.79 27.49 -5.32
CA ILE A 28 -22.89 26.53 -5.98
C ILE A 28 -21.88 26.00 -4.95
N GLN A 29 -21.82 24.68 -4.75
CA GLN A 29 -20.76 23.99 -3.99
C GLN A 29 -19.99 23.07 -4.95
N LEU A 30 -18.75 23.42 -5.28
CA LEU A 30 -17.87 22.61 -6.11
C LEU A 30 -17.06 21.67 -5.19
N LYS A 31 -17.23 20.36 -5.35
CA LYS A 31 -16.38 19.36 -4.69
C LYS A 31 -15.48 18.70 -5.75
N PRO A 32 -14.17 18.96 -5.73
CA PRO A 32 -13.24 18.25 -6.62
C PRO A 32 -13.16 16.76 -6.24
N ASN A 33 -13.11 15.89 -7.24
CA ASN A 33 -12.86 14.46 -7.03
C ASN A 33 -11.34 14.23 -6.87
N TYR A 34 -10.94 13.58 -5.78
CA TYR A 34 -9.55 13.27 -5.43
C TYR A 34 -9.34 11.76 -5.20
N ASP A 35 -10.22 10.90 -5.72
CA ASP A 35 -10.22 9.47 -5.38
C ASP A 35 -8.93 8.77 -5.83
N ASP A 36 -8.43 9.11 -7.02
CA ASP A 36 -7.15 8.62 -7.55
C ASP A 36 -5.97 8.99 -6.63
N MET A 37 -5.94 10.26 -6.20
CA MET A 37 -4.92 10.76 -5.29
C MET A 37 -5.00 10.09 -3.92
N GLN A 38 -6.21 9.80 -3.43
CA GLN A 38 -6.41 9.09 -2.17
C GLN A 38 -5.90 7.64 -2.26
N ILE A 39 -6.13 6.94 -3.37
CA ILE A 39 -5.62 5.58 -3.58
C ILE A 39 -4.09 5.60 -3.65
N ALA A 40 -3.52 6.50 -4.46
CA ALA A 40 -2.08 6.67 -4.55
C ALA A 40 -1.44 7.00 -3.19
N TYR A 41 -2.06 7.90 -2.42
CA TYR A 41 -1.59 8.27 -1.10
C TYR A 41 -1.62 7.10 -0.11
N LYS A 42 -2.72 6.32 -0.09
CA LYS A 42 -2.81 5.11 0.75
C LYS A 42 -1.71 4.10 0.42
N LEU A 43 -1.47 3.84 -0.87
CA LEU A 43 -0.38 2.96 -1.31
C LEU A 43 0.98 3.51 -0.90
N TRP A 44 1.21 4.81 -1.09
CA TRP A 44 2.46 5.47 -0.72
C TRP A 44 2.75 5.37 0.79
N VAL A 45 1.73 5.58 1.64
CA VAL A 45 1.87 5.42 3.11
C VAL A 45 2.28 4.00 3.47
N GLU A 46 1.64 2.98 2.88
CA GLU A 46 1.98 1.58 3.15
C GLU A 46 3.41 1.23 2.70
N VAL A 47 3.90 1.81 1.61
CA VAL A 47 5.29 1.63 1.17
C VAL A 47 6.26 2.30 2.13
N CYS A 48 6.06 3.58 2.45
CA CYS A 48 7.01 4.38 3.22
C CYS A 48 7.07 4.01 4.72
N THR A 49 6.04 3.35 5.26
CA THR A 49 5.99 3.00 6.68
C THR A 49 6.34 1.54 6.97
N ARG A 50 6.54 0.72 5.94
CA ARG A 50 6.87 -0.71 6.08
C ARG A 50 8.30 -1.03 5.67
N LYS A 51 8.78 -2.19 6.11
CA LYS A 51 10.08 -2.74 5.72
C LYS A 51 10.25 -2.98 4.22
N ILE A 52 9.18 -2.91 3.43
CA ILE A 52 9.27 -2.99 1.97
C ILE A 52 9.83 -1.71 1.33
N GLY A 53 9.56 -0.54 1.91
CA GLY A 53 10.08 0.75 1.43
C GLY A 53 11.28 1.27 2.20
N LEU A 54 11.78 0.50 3.17
CA LEU A 54 12.95 0.85 3.97
C LEU A 54 14.12 -0.07 3.60
N PRO A 55 15.36 0.44 3.61
CA PRO A 55 16.53 -0.41 3.45
C PRO A 55 16.60 -1.43 4.59
N ILE A 56 16.92 -2.69 4.25
CA ILE A 56 17.06 -3.76 5.25
C ILE A 56 18.33 -3.53 6.05
N ASP A 57 18.19 -3.45 7.36
CA ASP A 57 19.31 -3.38 8.29
C ASP A 57 19.73 -4.81 8.67
N PHE A 58 20.79 -5.32 8.04
CA PHE A 58 21.29 -6.67 8.30
C PHE A 58 21.78 -6.92 9.74
N LYS A 59 21.98 -5.87 10.55
CA LYS A 59 22.41 -5.99 11.94
C LYS A 59 21.22 -6.13 12.90
N ASN A 60 20.16 -5.36 12.67
CA ASN A 60 19.04 -5.25 13.62
C ASN A 60 17.74 -5.88 13.10
N ASP A 61 17.59 -6.11 11.79
CA ASP A 61 16.36 -6.64 11.22
C ASP A 61 16.30 -8.16 11.30
N VAL A 62 15.25 -8.64 11.96
CA VAL A 62 14.91 -10.06 11.97
C VAL A 62 14.24 -10.42 10.66
N ILE A 63 14.85 -11.34 9.90
CA ILE A 63 14.37 -11.75 8.58
C ILE A 63 12.91 -12.26 8.58
N VAL A 64 12.47 -12.89 9.67
CA VAL A 64 11.08 -13.35 9.86
C VAL A 64 10.12 -12.15 9.82
N GLU A 65 10.45 -11.09 10.54
CA GLU A 65 9.65 -9.86 10.62
C GLU A 65 9.62 -9.10 9.28
N VAL A 66 10.74 -9.09 8.56
CA VAL A 66 10.80 -8.51 7.21
C VAL A 66 9.81 -9.22 6.28
N TYR A 67 9.86 -10.55 6.22
CA TYR A 67 8.96 -11.32 5.37
C TYR A 67 7.50 -11.23 5.81
N ASN A 68 7.22 -11.17 7.12
CA ASN A 68 5.86 -10.95 7.62
C ASN A 68 5.34 -9.58 7.19
N SER A 69 6.17 -8.53 7.30
CA SER A 69 5.83 -7.17 6.84
C SER A 69 5.50 -7.12 5.35
N TRP A 70 6.28 -7.84 4.51
CA TRP A 70 6.06 -7.92 3.06
C TRP A 70 4.78 -8.68 2.71
N TYR A 71 4.46 -9.76 3.43
CA TYR A 71 3.21 -10.49 3.24
C TYR A 71 1.99 -9.65 3.63
N GLU A 72 2.07 -8.88 4.71
CA GLU A 72 1.00 -7.96 5.10
C GLU A 72 0.82 -6.83 4.08
N PHE A 73 1.92 -6.27 3.55
CA PHE A 73 1.85 -5.30 2.44
C PHE A 73 1.12 -5.89 1.22
N PHE A 74 1.41 -7.14 0.87
CA PHE A 74 0.74 -7.82 -0.25
C PHE A 74 -0.78 -7.89 -0.05
N LYS A 75 -1.23 -8.25 1.15
CA LYS A 75 -2.67 -8.33 1.48
C LYS A 75 -3.32 -6.95 1.40
N ILE A 76 -2.75 -5.95 2.07
CA ILE A 76 -3.34 -4.61 2.17
C ILE A 76 -3.44 -3.96 0.79
N THR A 77 -2.37 -4.05 -0.01
CA THR A 77 -2.37 -3.51 -1.37
C THR A 77 -3.43 -4.17 -2.23
N ARG A 78 -3.62 -5.49 -2.12
CA ARG A 78 -4.67 -6.21 -2.84
C ARG A 78 -6.07 -5.75 -2.41
N GLU A 79 -6.31 -5.54 -1.12
CA GLU A 79 -7.59 -5.02 -0.63
C GLU A 79 -7.82 -3.57 -1.10
N LEU A 80 -6.79 -2.71 -1.06
CA LEU A 80 -6.87 -1.35 -1.60
C LEU A 80 -7.25 -1.34 -3.08
N ILE A 81 -6.63 -2.18 -3.90
CA ILE A 81 -6.95 -2.28 -5.34
C ILE A 81 -8.42 -2.70 -5.55
N LYS A 82 -8.95 -3.62 -4.73
CA LYS A 82 -10.36 -4.04 -4.83
C LYS A 82 -11.36 -2.92 -4.51
N THR A 83 -10.95 -1.91 -3.74
CA THR A 83 -11.84 -0.77 -3.43
C THR A 83 -12.02 0.19 -4.61
N VAL A 84 -11.17 0.09 -5.64
CA VAL A 84 -11.22 0.98 -6.80
C VAL A 84 -12.38 0.59 -7.72
N PRO A 85 -13.35 1.49 -7.98
CA PRO A 85 -14.45 1.21 -8.89
C PRO A 85 -13.97 0.99 -10.32
N VAL A 86 -14.51 -0.02 -10.99
CA VAL A 86 -14.15 -0.35 -12.38
C VAL A 86 -14.43 0.82 -13.33
N GLN A 87 -15.49 1.60 -13.09
CA GLN A 87 -15.79 2.78 -13.90
C GLN A 87 -14.64 3.79 -13.91
N LYS A 88 -13.99 4.01 -12.74
CA LYS A 88 -12.87 4.94 -12.62
C LYS A 88 -11.64 4.47 -13.40
N ILE A 89 -11.36 3.17 -13.39
CA ILE A 89 -10.25 2.57 -14.17
C ILE A 89 -10.46 2.74 -15.68
N GLN A 90 -11.71 2.69 -16.15
CA GLN A 90 -12.02 2.86 -17.59
C GLN A 90 -11.98 4.33 -18.01
N GLN A 91 -12.42 5.25 -17.15
CA GLN A 91 -12.56 6.66 -17.47
C GLN A 91 -11.25 7.45 -17.31
N HIS A 92 -10.40 7.05 -16.36
CA HIS A 92 -9.20 7.79 -16.01
C HIS A 92 -7.94 6.96 -16.23
N LYS A 93 -7.06 7.50 -17.08
CA LYS A 93 -5.75 6.91 -17.32
C LYS A 93 -4.89 6.91 -16.05
N SER A 94 -4.98 7.96 -15.22
CA SER A 94 -4.26 8.07 -13.94
C SER A 94 -4.58 6.92 -12.97
N THR A 95 -5.86 6.66 -12.70
CA THR A 95 -6.27 5.53 -11.84
C THR A 95 -5.76 4.21 -12.40
N LYS A 96 -5.89 4.02 -13.73
CA LYS A 96 -5.45 2.80 -14.40
C LYS A 96 -3.94 2.59 -14.23
N ASP A 97 -3.14 3.64 -14.44
CA ASP A 97 -1.69 3.57 -14.32
C ASP A 97 -1.27 3.28 -12.87
N ILE A 98 -1.92 3.92 -11.87
CA ILE A 98 -1.67 3.64 -10.43
C ILE A 98 -1.97 2.18 -10.09
N VAL A 99 -3.14 1.68 -10.51
CA VAL A 99 -3.55 0.30 -10.25
C VAL A 99 -2.61 -0.68 -10.95
N GLN A 100 -2.19 -0.39 -12.18
CA GLN A 100 -1.26 -1.24 -12.92
C GLN A 100 0.10 -1.32 -12.22
N ILE A 101 0.67 -0.18 -11.82
CA ILE A 101 1.92 -0.15 -11.07
C ILE A 101 1.80 -0.95 -9.77
N ALA A 102 0.69 -0.80 -9.05
CA ALA A 102 0.47 -1.56 -7.82
C ALA A 102 0.42 -3.08 -8.08
N ILE A 103 -0.26 -3.50 -9.15
CA ILE A 103 -0.31 -4.91 -9.58
C ILE A 103 1.09 -5.42 -9.95
N ASP A 104 1.86 -4.64 -10.70
CA ASP A 104 3.20 -4.99 -11.15
C ASP A 104 4.14 -5.14 -9.95
N VAL A 105 4.11 -4.21 -8.98
CA VAL A 105 4.87 -4.34 -7.73
C VAL A 105 4.50 -5.62 -6.98
N LEU A 106 3.20 -5.96 -6.90
CA LEU A 106 2.77 -7.17 -6.22
C LEU A 106 3.22 -8.44 -6.93
N ASN A 107 3.17 -8.49 -8.26
CA ASN A 107 3.42 -9.70 -9.04
C ASN A 107 4.89 -9.90 -9.39
N GLU A 108 5.62 -8.82 -9.70
CA GLU A 108 7.01 -8.89 -10.16
C GLU A 108 8.00 -8.73 -9.00
N CYS A 109 7.66 -7.94 -7.97
CA CYS A 109 8.55 -7.74 -6.83
C CYS A 109 8.15 -8.62 -5.65
N VAL A 110 6.94 -8.48 -5.12
CA VAL A 110 6.61 -9.09 -3.81
C VAL A 110 6.35 -10.59 -3.92
N ARG A 111 5.54 -11.01 -4.90
CA ARG A 111 5.14 -12.43 -5.05
C ARG A 111 6.33 -13.37 -5.22
N PRO A 112 7.34 -13.12 -6.08
CA PRO A 112 8.48 -14.03 -6.23
C PRO A 112 9.28 -14.18 -4.95
N HIS A 113 9.38 -13.11 -4.15
CA HIS A 113 10.05 -13.14 -2.87
C HIS A 113 9.32 -13.99 -1.82
N LEU A 114 8.00 -13.89 -1.77
CA LEU A 114 7.20 -14.68 -0.83
C LEU A 114 7.08 -16.16 -1.26
N THR A 115 6.93 -16.44 -2.56
CA THR A 115 6.72 -17.82 -3.02
C THR A 115 8.01 -18.63 -3.06
N MET A 116 9.13 -18.02 -3.45
CA MET A 116 10.39 -18.74 -3.59
C MET A 116 11.26 -18.63 -2.33
N TRP A 117 11.57 -17.41 -1.90
CA TRP A 117 12.57 -17.19 -0.85
C TRP A 117 12.00 -17.39 0.55
N GLN A 118 10.85 -16.79 0.86
CA GLN A 118 10.21 -16.97 2.16
C GLN A 118 9.82 -18.44 2.41
N ALA A 119 9.32 -19.15 1.39
CA ALA A 119 8.96 -20.56 1.52
C ALA A 119 10.18 -21.44 1.86
N LYS A 120 11.30 -21.25 1.14
CA LYS A 120 12.57 -21.95 1.43
C LYS A 120 13.08 -21.62 2.82
N PHE A 121 13.07 -20.33 3.19
CA PHE A 121 13.47 -19.88 4.51
C PHE A 121 12.61 -20.51 5.62
N ARG A 122 11.28 -20.50 5.49
CA ARG A 122 10.38 -21.11 6.48
C ARG A 122 10.62 -22.61 6.64
N LYS A 123 10.85 -23.31 5.53
CA LYS A 123 11.17 -24.75 5.57
C LYS A 123 12.45 -24.98 6.38
N TRP A 124 13.53 -24.28 6.02
CA TRP A 124 14.81 -24.38 6.72
C TRP A 124 14.67 -24.00 8.20
N TYR A 125 14.05 -22.87 8.51
CA TYR A 125 13.86 -22.38 9.88
C TYR A 125 13.12 -23.40 10.75
N ASN A 126 12.04 -23.98 10.23
CA ASN A 126 11.28 -25.00 10.94
C ASN A 126 12.05 -26.33 11.12
N GLU A 127 12.97 -26.66 10.21
CA GLU A 127 13.85 -27.82 10.33
C GLU A 127 14.95 -27.57 11.38
N GLU A 128 15.56 -26.38 11.38
CA GLU A 128 16.58 -25.99 12.36
C GLU A 128 16.04 -25.88 13.78
N MET A 129 14.79 -25.38 13.95
CA MET A 129 14.13 -25.31 15.24
C MET A 129 13.87 -26.69 15.87
N LYS A 130 13.85 -27.76 15.07
CA LYS A 130 13.63 -29.13 15.58
C LYS A 130 14.91 -29.82 16.03
N LYS A 131 16.08 -29.23 15.77
CA LYS A 131 17.36 -29.81 16.20
C LYS A 131 17.59 -29.52 17.68
N ASP A 132 17.94 -30.56 18.44
CA ASP A 132 18.12 -30.49 19.89
C ASP A 132 19.20 -29.50 20.34
N GLU A 133 20.19 -29.22 19.49
CA GLU A 133 21.24 -28.23 19.74
C GLU A 133 20.68 -26.81 19.93
N ASN A 134 19.62 -26.45 19.21
CA ASN A 134 19.01 -25.11 19.28
C ASN A 134 17.96 -25.01 20.39
N ASN A 135 17.30 -26.11 20.77
CA ASN A 135 16.35 -26.13 21.89
C ASN A 135 17.02 -25.79 23.24
N ASN A 136 18.28 -26.21 23.43
CA ASN A 136 19.05 -25.90 24.63
C ASN A 136 19.50 -24.43 24.70
N ALA A 137 19.79 -23.81 23.54
CA ALA A 137 20.12 -22.39 23.46
C ALA A 137 18.92 -21.49 23.81
N ASP A 138 17.72 -21.87 23.38
CA ASP A 138 16.47 -21.14 23.66
C ASP A 138 16.10 -21.19 25.15
N ALA A 139 16.35 -22.33 25.81
CA ALA A 139 16.21 -22.47 27.26
C ALA A 139 17.19 -21.59 28.05
N ALA A 140 18.44 -21.47 27.58
CA ALA A 140 19.45 -20.61 28.20
C ALA A 140 19.11 -19.12 28.04
N ILE A 141 18.64 -18.69 26.87
CA ILE A 141 18.24 -17.29 26.63
C ILE A 141 17.00 -16.91 27.47
N LYS A 142 16.01 -17.79 27.60
CA LYS A 142 14.85 -17.57 28.48
C LYS A 142 15.21 -17.43 29.95
N SER A 143 16.28 -18.07 30.41
CA SER A 143 16.78 -17.97 31.79
C SER A 143 17.55 -16.67 32.07
N LEU A 144 17.93 -15.93 31.03
CA LEU A 144 18.69 -14.67 31.11
C LEU A 144 17.81 -13.42 30.94
N SER A 145 16.52 -13.57 30.63
CA SER A 145 15.58 -12.45 30.58
C SER A 145 15.11 -12.08 32.00
N PRO A 146 15.33 -10.84 32.47
CA PRO A 146 14.79 -10.40 33.76
C PRO A 146 13.26 -10.33 33.71
N GLN A 147 12.61 -10.78 34.78
CA GLN A 147 11.16 -10.71 34.99
C GLN A 147 10.67 -9.27 35.07
#